data_AF-A0A7W1X8R1-F1
#
_entry.id   AF-A0A7W1X8R1-F1
#
_cell.length_a   1.000
_cell.length_b   1.000
_cell.length_c   1.000
_cell.angle_alpha   90.00
_cell.angle_beta   90.00
_cell.angle_gamma   90.00
#
_symmetry.space_group_name_H-M   'P 1'
#
loop_
_entity.id
_entity.type
_entity.pdbx_description
1 polymer ?
#
loop_
_entity_poly.entity_id
_entity_poly.type
_entity_poly.pdbx_seq_one_letter_code
_entity_poly.pdbx_strand_id
1 'polypeptide(L)' 'MKLQTMTCSYCEGAGYIDLVLGGSETCYACNGTGQAKKSAKDKTQYNKNS' A
#
# COMPACT_ATOMS: atom_id res chain seq x y z
N MET A 1 -14.49 -1.81 -17.22
CA MET A 1 -13.11 -1.40 -16.88
C MET A 1 -12.78 -1.99 -15.50
N LYS A 2 -11.88 -2.97 -15.41
CA LYS A 2 -11.52 -3.58 -14.12
C LYS A 2 -10.41 -2.74 -13.49
N LEU A 3 -10.76 -1.84 -12.56
CA LEU A 3 -9.73 -1.17 -11.76
C LEU A 3 -9.05 -2.27 -10.93
N GLN A 4 -7.81 -2.62 -11.28
CA GLN A 4 -6.95 -3.37 -10.36
C GLN A 4 -6.77 -2.50 -9.11
N THR A 5 -7.54 -2.80 -8.08
CA THR A 5 -7.37 -2.26 -6.73
C THR A 5 -6.11 -2.91 -6.18
N MET A 6 -4.98 -2.23 -6.31
CA MET A 6 -3.74 -2.67 -5.68
C MET A 6 -3.94 -2.55 -4.18
N THR A 7 -3.73 -3.65 -3.47
CA THR A 7 -3.85 -3.68 -2.01
C THR A 7 -2.71 -2.88 -1.39
N CYS A 8 -2.97 -2.13 -0.32
CA CYS A 8 -1.91 -1.39 0.37
C CYS A 8 -0.89 -2.37 0.97
N SER A 9 0.38 -2.29 0.58
CA SER A 9 1.43 -3.20 1.08
C SER A 9 1.78 -3.00 2.56
N TYR A 10 1.37 -1.90 3.18
CA TYR A 10 1.66 -1.61 4.59
C TYR A 10 0.67 -2.25 5.56
N CYS A 11 -0.62 -2.25 5.19
CA CYS A 11 -1.68 -2.85 6.01
C CYS A 11 -2.32 -4.06 5.34
N GLU A 12 -1.77 -4.51 4.21
CA GLU A 12 -2.23 -5.66 3.43
C GLU A 12 -3.73 -5.64 3.09
N GLY A 13 -4.31 -4.43 3.02
CA GLY A 13 -5.73 -4.24 2.72
C GLY A 13 -6.62 -3.99 3.92
N ALA A 14 -6.10 -4.15 5.14
CA ALA A 14 -6.88 -3.97 6.37
C ALA A 14 -7.27 -2.50 6.62
N GLY A 15 -6.47 -1.54 6.15
CA GLY A 15 -6.68 -0.12 6.41
C GLY A 15 -6.13 0.38 7.75
N TYR A 16 -5.66 -0.51 8.61
CA TYR A 16 -5.02 -0.21 9.89
C TYR A 16 -3.77 -1.07 10.08
N ILE A 17 -2.87 -0.65 10.96
CA ILE A 17 -1.73 -1.46 11.39
C ILE A 17 -1.89 -1.81 12.87
N ASP A 18 -1.47 -3.00 13.25
CA ASP A 18 -1.48 -3.45 14.64
C ASP A 18 -0.23 -2.91 15.35
N LEU A 19 -0.43 -2.33 16.54
CA LEU A 19 0.63 -1.77 17.35
C LEU A 19 1.24 -2.87 18.23
N VAL A 20 2.57 -2.91 18.35
CA VAL A 20 3.27 -3.92 19.19
C VAL A 20 2.83 -3.86 20.66
N LEU A 21 2.40 -2.68 21.14
CA LEU A 21 1.88 -2.47 22.49
C LEU A 21 0.39 -2.83 22.64
N GLY A 22 -0.22 -3.38 21.58
CA GLY A 22 -1.64 -3.64 21.45
C GLY A 22 -2.42 -2.47 20.86
N GLY A 23 -3.52 -2.80 20.18
CA GLY A 23 -4.40 -1.85 19.51
C GLY A 23 -4.06 -1.65 18.04
N SER A 24 -4.87 -0.87 17.34
CA SER A 24 -4.66 -0.56 15.94
C SER A 24 -4.68 0.94 15.70
N GLU A 25 -3.81 1.41 14.82
CA GLU A 25 -3.86 2.76 14.30
C GLU A 25 -4.22 2.76 12.81
N THR A 26 -4.86 3.83 12.36
CA THR A 26 -5.20 4.01 10.95
C THR A 26 -3.92 3.99 10.11
N CYS A 27 -3.88 3.13 9.08
CA CYS A 27 -2.69 2.97 8.25
C CYS A 27 -2.35 4.29 7.55
N TYR A 28 -1.22 4.89 7.89
CA TYR A 28 -0.76 6.17 7.36
C TYR A 28 -0.56 6.13 5.83
N ALA A 29 -0.17 4.99 5.28
CA ALA A 29 0.13 4.84 3.85
C ALA A 29 -1.13 4.93 2.98
N CYS A 30 -2.24 4.35 3.42
CA CYS A 30 -3.52 4.36 2.69
C CYS A 30 -4.58 5.26 3.33
N ASN A 31 -4.28 5.89 4.47
CA ASN A 31 -5.21 6.73 5.25
C ASN A 31 -6.53 5.99 5.55
N GLY A 32 -6.45 4.74 5.98
CA GLY A 32 -7.64 3.94 6.29
C GLY A 32 -8.31 3.25 5.11
N THR A 33 -7.91 3.53 3.87
CA THR A 33 -8.65 3.03 2.68
C THR A 33 -8.34 1.58 2.31
N GLY A 34 -7.28 0.99 2.87
CA GLY A 34 -6.79 -0.36 2.50
C GLY A 34 -6.22 -0.46 1.08
N GLN A 35 -6.29 0.61 0.30
CA GLN A 35 -5.95 0.60 -1.13
C GLN A 35 -4.64 1.34 -1.35
N ALA A 36 -3.74 0.73 -2.12
CA ALA A 36 -2.60 1.45 -2.66
C ALA A 36 -3.13 2.50 -3.63
N LYS A 37 -2.83 3.77 -3.36
CA LYS A 37 -3.02 4.83 -4.35
C LYS A 37 -2.19 4.41 -5.56
N LYS A 38 -2.84 4.28 -6.72
CA LYS A 38 -2.16 4.05 -8.00
C LYS A 38 -1.21 5.22 -8.23
N SER A 39 -0.01 5.11 -7.68
CA SER A 39 1.08 5.98 -8.07
C SER A 39 1.33 5.59 -9.51
N ALA A 40 1.06 6.53 -10.42
CA ALA A 40 1.40 6.43 -11.84
C ALA A 40 2.94 6.40 -12.03
N LYS A 41 3.60 5.44 -11.38
CA LYS A 41 5.02 5.12 -11.43
C LYS A 41 5.21 3.61 -11.34
N ASP A 42 4.49 2.87 -12.18
CA ASP A 42 5.14 1.75 -12.87
C ASP A 42 5.84 2.37 -14.09
N LYS A 43 6.93 3.11 -13.83
CA LYS A 43 7.92 3.39 -14.86
C LYS A 43 9.02 2.39 -14.61
N THR A 44 8.97 1.32 -15.38
CA THR A 44 10.11 0.70 -16.04
C THR A 44 11.16 0.14 -15.09
N GLN A 45 11.41 -1.17 -15.27
CA GLN A 45 12.70 -1.81 -15.01
C GLN A 45 13.84 -0.81 -14.74
N TYR A 46 14.29 -0.73 -13.49
CA TYR A 46 15.64 -0.25 -13.24
C TYR A 46 16.60 -1.27 -13.89
N ASN A 47 17.09 -0.91 -15.07
CA ASN A 47 18.12 -1.65 -15.79
C ASN A 47 19.40 -1.69 -14.95
N LYS A 48 19.68 -2.82 -14.31
CA LYS A 48 20.99 -3.10 -13.70
C LYS A 48 21.96 -3.50 -14.82
N ASN A 49 22.72 -2.55 -15.34
CA ASN A 49 23.92 -2.83 -16.11
C ASN A 49 25.11 -2.15 -15.42
N SER A 50 25.92 -2.93 -14.70
CA SER A 50 27.29 -2.61 -14.32
C SER A 50 28.09 -3.90 -14.29
#